data_AF-A0A7X8W9J6-F1
#
_entry.id   AF-A0A7X8W9J6-F1
#
_cell.length_a   1.000
_cell.length_b   1.000
_cell.length_c   1.000
_cell.angle_alpha   90.00
_cell.angle_beta   90.00
_cell.angle_gamma   90.00
#
_symmetry.space_group_name_H-M   'P 1'
#
loop_
_entity.id
_entity.type
_entity.pdbx_description
1 polymer ?
#
loop_
_entity_poly.entity_id
_entity_poly.type
_entity_poly.pdbx_seq_one_letter_code
_entity_poly.pdbx_strand_id
1 'polypeptide(L)'
;MAREYHFRLSDIDYQRYEEMNQYEKELLQQGYQLIAGVDEAGRGPLAGPVSVAACILDPQKPIYGLNDSKKLTEKRREYLFEVIKEQCLAYQMILISVEQIEELNILQATKKGMAEALLSLNPKPEIALIDAVRLEDREFAKQLPAQRSLVHGDAKSNSIAAASVLAKVNRDHYMIEQAKIYPEFQFEKHKGYATKNHYEAIAKYGITPIHRLSFLHKLQLGKIKPESNRSKGHFAEQIVAEDLGLKGYQILEQNYWLANMGEIDIIMQKNKRLLFVEVKARQNQDYEDLGIAALNQKKQWTIKHLAEYYYRSRQIDAEEIIFLLATARINQDNQVDKIKYYNF
;
A
#
# COMPACT_ATOMS: atom_id res chain seq x y z
N MET A 1 2.79 34.09 2.51
CA MET A 1 4.20 34.35 2.83
C MET A 1 4.65 33.36 3.88
N ALA A 2 5.57 32.46 3.56
CA ALA A 2 6.31 31.65 4.53
C ALA A 2 7.74 31.42 4.02
N ARG A 3 8.51 32.51 3.97
CA ARG A 3 9.97 32.53 4.16
C ARG A 3 10.16 33.52 5.33
N GLU A 4 10.90 33.22 6.39
CA GLU A 4 12.24 32.63 6.41
C GLU A 4 12.37 31.53 7.47
N TYR A 5 12.57 30.29 7.05
CA TYR A 5 13.40 29.37 7.81
C TYR A 5 14.82 29.52 7.28
N HIS A 6 15.66 30.31 7.96
CA HIS A 6 17.07 30.41 7.62
C HIS A 6 17.81 29.17 8.15
N PHE A 7 17.92 28.15 7.31
CA PHE A 7 18.88 27.07 7.55
C PHE A 7 20.29 27.55 7.20
N ARG A 8 21.20 27.54 8.18
CA ARG A 8 22.60 27.89 7.97
C ARG A 8 23.30 26.75 7.23
N LEU A 9 23.72 27.01 6.00
CA LEU A 9 24.63 26.13 5.27
C LEU A 9 25.98 26.08 5.99
N SER A 10 26.50 24.87 6.17
CA SER A 10 27.84 24.63 6.70
C SER A 10 28.82 24.33 5.56
N ASP A 11 30.12 24.43 5.82
CA ASP A 11 31.15 24.05 4.84
C ASP A 11 30.99 22.60 4.36
N ILE A 12 30.49 21.73 5.24
CA ILE A 12 30.18 20.33 4.92
C ILE A 12 29.06 20.24 3.87
N ASP A 13 28.09 21.15 3.87
CA ASP A 13 27.02 21.15 2.85
C ASP A 13 27.54 21.56 1.47
N TYR A 14 28.48 22.51 1.42
CA TYR A 14 29.15 22.91 0.18
C TYR A 14 30.06 21.80 -0.35
N GLN A 15 30.88 21.22 0.52
CA GLN A 15 31.75 20.09 0.15
C GLN A 15 30.92 18.91 -0.36
N ARG A 16 29.84 18.55 0.35
CA ARG A 16 28.94 17.47 -0.06
C ARG A 16 28.33 17.73 -1.43
N TYR A 17 27.90 18.97 -1.70
CA TYR A 17 27.37 19.32 -3.02
C TYR A 17 28.40 19.02 -4.12
N GLU A 18 29.67 19.43 -3.94
CA GLU A 18 30.74 19.18 -4.92
C GLU A 18 31.06 17.69 -5.10
N GLU A 19 31.03 16.91 -4.02
CA GLU A 19 31.22 15.45 -4.05
C GLU A 19 30.07 14.75 -4.78
N MET A 20 28.83 15.16 -4.50
CA MET A 20 27.63 14.60 -5.15
C MET A 20 27.47 15.08 -6.60
N ASN A 21 28.10 16.18 -7.01
CA ASN A 21 27.99 16.71 -8.36
C ASN A 21 28.91 16.02 -9.38
N GLN A 22 29.72 15.04 -8.95
CA GLN A 22 30.73 14.42 -9.81
C GLN A 22 30.09 13.67 -11.00
N TYR A 23 28.95 13.00 -10.78
CA TYR A 23 28.25 12.28 -11.84
C TYR A 23 27.66 13.24 -12.88
N GLU A 24 27.04 14.33 -12.44
CA GLU A 24 26.52 15.37 -13.31
C GLU A 24 27.63 16.03 -14.13
N LYS A 25 28.77 16.38 -13.50
CA LYS A 25 29.94 16.93 -14.18
C LYS A 25 30.50 15.98 -15.24
N GLU A 26 30.60 14.69 -14.92
CA GLU A 26 31.07 13.67 -15.87
C GLU A 26 30.14 13.58 -17.09
N LEU A 27 28.81 13.61 -16.88
CA LEU A 27 27.84 13.55 -17.96
C LEU A 27 27.81 14.84 -18.81
N LEU A 28 27.99 16.00 -18.18
CA LEU A 28 28.17 17.27 -18.89
C LEU A 28 29.40 17.24 -19.81
N GLN A 29 30.52 16.67 -19.34
CA GLN A 29 31.73 16.49 -20.16
C GLN A 29 31.52 15.51 -21.32
N GLN A 30 30.60 14.56 -21.19
CA GLN A 30 30.18 13.65 -22.26
C GLN A 30 29.19 14.30 -23.26
N GLY A 31 28.79 15.56 -23.02
CA GLY A 31 27.94 16.35 -23.92
C GLY A 31 26.45 16.35 -23.57
N TYR A 32 26.03 15.65 -22.50
CA TYR A 32 24.65 15.72 -22.03
C TYR A 32 24.39 17.05 -21.32
N GLN A 33 23.29 17.73 -21.63
CA GLN A 33 22.90 19.00 -21.01
C GLN A 33 21.69 18.85 -20.08
N LEU A 34 20.74 17.98 -20.43
CA LEU A 34 19.51 17.78 -19.67
C LEU A 34 19.54 16.46 -18.91
N ILE A 35 20.10 16.50 -17.69
CA ILE A 35 20.29 15.34 -16.82
C ILE A 35 19.16 15.30 -15.80
N ALA A 36 18.34 14.24 -15.84
CA ALA A 36 17.32 14.00 -14.83
C ALA A 36 17.86 13.10 -13.72
N GLY A 37 17.55 13.41 -12.46
CA GLY A 37 17.60 12.47 -11.35
C GLY A 37 16.24 11.86 -11.10
N VAL A 38 16.20 10.58 -10.68
CA VAL A 38 14.96 9.85 -10.40
C VAL A 38 15.10 9.05 -9.11
N ASP A 39 14.10 9.16 -8.24
CA ASP A 39 14.02 8.39 -6.98
C ASP A 39 12.55 8.17 -6.56
N GLU A 40 12.34 7.26 -5.62
CA GLU A 40 11.04 6.96 -5.02
C GLU A 40 10.99 7.10 -3.50
N ALA A 41 9.78 7.31 -2.98
CA ALA A 41 9.50 7.24 -1.57
C ALA A 41 8.29 6.35 -1.30
N GLY A 42 8.38 5.55 -0.23
CA GLY A 42 7.24 4.79 0.26
C GLY A 42 7.05 3.41 -0.36
N ARG A 43 8.12 2.67 -0.65
CA ARG A 43 8.01 1.26 -1.04
C ARG A 43 7.67 0.31 0.10
N GLY A 44 8.21 0.54 1.30
CA GLY A 44 8.02 -0.33 2.48
C GLY A 44 6.77 -0.12 3.37
N PRO A 45 6.06 1.03 3.36
CA PRO A 45 4.83 1.24 4.11
C PRO A 45 3.73 0.20 3.85
N LEU A 46 2.92 -0.05 4.89
CA LEU A 46 1.72 -0.89 4.82
C LEU A 46 0.55 -0.16 4.18
N ALA A 47 0.58 1.18 4.15
CA ALA A 47 -0.50 2.00 3.64
C ALA A 47 0.02 3.21 2.83
N GLY A 48 -0.81 3.67 1.90
CA GLY A 48 -0.58 4.78 1.00
C GLY A 48 0.12 4.40 -0.31
N PRO A 49 0.23 5.34 -1.25
CA PRO A 49 0.89 5.15 -2.54
C PRO A 49 2.41 5.04 -2.40
N VAL A 50 3.07 4.62 -3.48
CA VAL A 50 4.49 4.92 -3.68
C VAL A 50 4.56 6.22 -4.49
N SER A 51 5.35 7.19 -4.02
CA SER A 51 5.60 8.41 -4.77
C SER A 51 6.90 8.25 -5.52
N VAL A 52 6.91 8.65 -6.79
CA VAL A 52 8.11 8.73 -7.61
C VAL A 52 8.28 10.16 -8.05
N ALA A 53 9.52 10.61 -8.18
CA ALA A 53 9.81 11.91 -8.75
C ALA A 53 10.97 11.84 -9.72
N ALA A 54 10.93 12.72 -10.73
CA ALA A 54 12.03 13.01 -11.63
C ALA A 54 12.31 14.51 -11.60
N CYS A 55 13.58 14.91 -11.65
CA CYS A 55 13.99 16.32 -11.55
C CYS A 55 15.20 16.61 -12.43
N ILE A 56 15.16 17.68 -13.21
CA ILE A 56 16.28 18.24 -13.96
C ILE A 56 16.72 19.52 -13.25
N LEU A 57 17.89 19.50 -12.62
CA LEU A 57 18.42 20.68 -11.93
C LEU A 57 18.97 21.71 -12.94
N ASP A 58 18.92 22.98 -12.57
CA ASP A 58 19.54 24.08 -13.32
C ASP A 58 21.01 24.24 -12.88
N PRO A 59 22.01 23.99 -13.75
CA PRO A 59 23.42 24.15 -13.41
C PRO A 59 23.79 25.59 -12.99
N GLN A 60 22.98 26.58 -13.37
CA GLN A 60 23.19 27.98 -13.02
C GLN A 60 22.61 28.33 -11.64
N LYS A 61 21.80 27.45 -11.04
CA LYS A 61 21.15 27.64 -9.74
C LYS A 61 21.45 26.44 -8.82
N PRO A 62 22.70 26.32 -8.33
CA PRO A 62 23.08 25.20 -7.47
C PRO A 62 22.25 25.19 -6.18
N ILE A 63 21.66 24.04 -5.88
CA ILE A 63 20.87 23.82 -4.65
C ILE A 63 21.76 23.14 -3.61
N TYR A 64 22.23 23.93 -2.65
CA TYR A 64 23.06 23.43 -1.55
C TYR A 64 22.23 22.78 -0.44
N GLY A 65 22.88 21.90 0.31
CA GLY A 65 22.27 21.26 1.48
C GLY A 65 21.37 20.07 1.17
N LEU A 66 21.33 19.61 -0.08
CA LEU A 66 20.84 18.28 -0.44
C LEU A 66 21.70 17.19 0.24
N ASN A 67 21.06 16.04 0.49
CA ASN A 67 21.65 14.82 1.04
C ASN A 67 20.60 13.70 0.85
N ASP A 68 20.92 12.47 1.29
CA ASP A 68 19.93 11.42 1.53
C ASP A 68 18.75 12.00 2.33
N SER A 69 17.56 11.92 1.74
CA SER A 69 16.35 12.55 2.29
C SER A 69 16.01 12.05 3.69
N LYS A 70 16.42 10.83 4.07
CA LYS A 70 16.23 10.25 5.40
C LYS A 70 17.16 10.88 6.45
N LYS A 71 18.28 11.46 6.04
CA LYS A 71 19.22 12.20 6.91
C LYS A 71 18.82 13.65 7.12
N LEU A 72 17.83 14.13 6.36
CA LEU A 72 17.31 15.50 6.48
C LEU A 72 16.13 15.55 7.46
N THR A 73 16.11 16.57 8.30
CA THR A 73 14.94 16.86 9.15
C THR A 73 13.73 17.22 8.28
N GLU A 74 12.51 16.98 8.78
CA GLU A 74 11.26 17.32 8.06
C GLU A 74 11.23 18.80 7.65
N LYS A 75 11.57 19.72 8.56
CA LYS A 75 11.67 21.16 8.24
C LYS A 75 12.66 21.47 7.11
N ARG A 76 13.82 20.79 7.09
CA ARG A 76 14.82 20.98 6.04
C ARG A 76 14.35 20.39 4.70
N ARG A 77 13.65 19.26 4.72
CA ARG A 77 13.03 18.66 3.52
C ARG A 77 11.95 19.56 2.93
N GLU A 78 11.03 20.08 3.75
CA GLU A 78 9.97 21.01 3.30
C GLU A 78 10.54 22.28 2.68
N TYR A 79 11.60 22.85 3.29
CA TYR A 79 12.29 24.00 2.71
C TYR A 79 12.93 23.66 1.35
N LEU A 80 13.69 22.56 1.28
CA LEU A 80 14.34 22.14 0.04
C LEU A 80 13.33 21.76 -1.04
N PHE A 81 12.18 21.20 -0.68
CA PHE A 81 11.10 20.87 -1.61
C PHE A 81 10.64 22.09 -2.41
N GLU A 82 10.37 23.20 -1.73
CA GLU A 82 9.99 24.45 -2.42
C GLU A 82 11.15 25.06 -3.21
N VAL A 83 12.37 25.04 -2.66
CA VAL A 83 13.57 25.52 -3.38
C VAL A 83 13.80 24.75 -4.68
N ILE A 84 13.68 23.41 -4.65
CA ILE A 84 13.84 22.56 -5.84
C ILE A 84 12.78 22.92 -6.88
N LYS A 85 11.49 22.99 -6.49
CA LYS A 85 10.40 23.31 -7.41
C LYS A 85 10.57 24.68 -8.09
N GLU A 86 11.13 25.65 -7.38
CA GLU A 86 11.35 27.00 -7.90
C GLU A 86 12.60 27.11 -8.79
N GLN A 87 13.67 26.36 -8.47
CA GLN A 87 14.99 26.56 -9.08
C GLN A 87 15.36 25.53 -10.14
N CYS A 88 14.76 24.34 -10.13
CA CYS A 88 15.02 23.33 -11.15
C CYS A 88 14.45 23.73 -12.52
N LEU A 89 14.97 23.12 -13.58
CA LEU A 89 14.49 23.34 -14.96
C LEU A 89 13.16 22.62 -15.21
N ALA A 90 13.00 21.41 -14.65
CA ALA A 90 11.78 20.63 -14.73
C ALA A 90 11.71 19.64 -13.58
N TYR A 91 10.49 19.33 -13.14
CA TYR A 91 10.24 18.23 -12.23
C TYR A 91 8.88 17.59 -12.54
N GLN A 92 8.75 16.32 -12.20
CA GLN A 92 7.47 15.63 -12.16
C GLN A 92 7.40 14.76 -10.90
N MET A 93 6.24 14.72 -10.28
CA MET A 93 5.93 13.79 -9.19
C MET A 93 4.71 12.96 -9.57
N ILE A 94 4.77 11.66 -9.33
CA ILE A 94 3.71 10.70 -9.63
C ILE A 94 3.42 9.91 -8.36
N LEU A 95 2.14 9.79 -7.99
CA LEU A 95 1.68 8.89 -6.94
C LEU A 95 1.09 7.64 -7.60
N ILE A 96 1.75 6.51 -7.43
CA ILE A 96 1.24 5.22 -7.89
C ILE A 96 0.34 4.65 -6.80
N SER A 97 -0.91 4.41 -7.15
CA SER A 97 -1.97 4.08 -6.20
C SER A 97 -1.78 2.69 -5.58
N VAL A 98 -2.50 2.41 -4.50
CA VAL A 98 -2.46 1.10 -3.84
C VAL A 98 -2.96 0.01 -4.78
N GLU A 99 -4.01 0.29 -5.55
CA GLU A 99 -4.57 -0.63 -6.55
C GLU A 99 -3.52 -1.01 -7.60
N GLN A 100 -2.78 -0.03 -8.12
CA GLN A 100 -1.70 -0.28 -9.08
C GLN A 100 -0.54 -1.07 -8.46
N ILE A 101 -0.22 -0.83 -7.18
CA ILE A 101 0.80 -1.61 -6.45
C ILE A 101 0.38 -3.06 -6.29
N GLU A 102 -0.89 -3.32 -5.96
CA GLU A 102 -1.41 -4.68 -5.80
C GLU A 102 -1.51 -5.42 -7.14
N GLU A 103 -1.84 -4.73 -8.24
CA GLU A 103 -1.88 -5.31 -9.59
C GLU A 103 -0.49 -5.68 -10.12
N LEU A 104 0.49 -4.77 -9.98
CA LEU A 104 1.79 -4.90 -10.64
C LEU A 104 2.87 -5.51 -9.75
N ASN A 105 2.67 -5.56 -8.43
CA ASN A 105 3.70 -5.61 -7.39
C ASN A 105 4.51 -4.31 -7.23
N ILE A 106 5.11 -4.13 -6.05
CA ILE A 106 5.79 -2.88 -5.69
C ILE A 106 7.00 -2.53 -6.57
N LEU A 107 7.74 -3.53 -7.07
CA LEU A 107 8.92 -3.26 -7.91
C LEU A 107 8.47 -2.74 -9.27
N GLN A 108 7.50 -3.40 -9.90
CA GLN A 108 7.02 -3.00 -11.22
C GLN A 108 6.21 -1.71 -11.17
N ALA A 109 5.39 -1.52 -10.12
CA ALA A 109 4.68 -0.27 -9.87
C ALA A 109 5.66 0.92 -9.73
N THR A 110 6.78 0.72 -9.01
CA THR A 110 7.82 1.75 -8.89
C THR A 110 8.48 2.06 -10.24
N LYS A 111 8.88 1.03 -11.00
CA LYS A 111 9.48 1.20 -12.33
C LYS A 111 8.55 1.93 -13.30
N LYS A 112 7.27 1.58 -13.31
CA LYS A 112 6.24 2.26 -14.08
C LYS A 112 6.16 3.75 -13.72
N GLY A 113 6.09 4.06 -12.42
CA GLY A 113 6.09 5.46 -11.97
C GLY A 113 7.37 6.23 -12.32
N MET A 114 8.53 5.58 -12.30
CA MET A 114 9.81 6.19 -12.73
C MET A 114 9.80 6.51 -14.22
N ALA A 115 9.32 5.58 -15.04
CA ALA A 115 9.19 5.80 -16.47
C ALA A 115 8.18 6.92 -16.77
N GLU A 116 7.01 6.92 -16.15
CA GLU A 116 5.99 7.96 -16.30
C GLU A 116 6.51 9.35 -15.88
N ALA A 117 7.23 9.43 -14.76
CA ALA A 117 7.83 10.68 -14.30
C ALA A 117 8.84 11.24 -15.32
N LEU A 118 9.74 10.40 -15.84
CA LEU A 118 10.73 10.79 -16.86
C LEU A 118 10.05 11.23 -18.16
N LEU A 119 9.08 10.46 -18.64
CA LEU A 119 8.37 10.75 -19.89
C LEU A 119 7.49 12.01 -19.80
N SER A 120 7.12 12.44 -18.59
CA SER A 120 6.31 13.64 -18.37
C SER A 120 7.13 14.92 -18.24
N LEU A 121 8.45 14.84 -18.04
CA LEU A 121 9.31 16.02 -17.93
C LEU A 121 9.25 16.88 -19.20
N ASN A 122 9.28 18.20 -19.01
CA ASN A 122 9.44 19.19 -20.04
C ASN A 122 10.31 20.35 -19.50
N PRO A 123 11.51 20.61 -20.06
CA PRO A 123 12.12 19.95 -21.22
C PRO A 123 12.39 18.44 -21.01
N LYS A 124 12.53 17.69 -22.11
CA LYS A 124 12.82 16.25 -22.09
C LYS A 124 14.26 16.00 -21.65
N PRO A 125 14.53 15.06 -20.72
CA PRO A 125 15.89 14.70 -20.37
C PRO A 125 16.58 13.95 -21.52
N GLU A 126 17.89 14.12 -21.62
CA GLU A 126 18.75 13.36 -22.54
C GLU A 126 19.32 12.11 -21.86
N ILE A 127 19.52 12.19 -20.53
CA ILE A 127 19.97 11.08 -19.69
C ILE A 127 19.32 11.14 -18.31
N ALA A 128 19.06 9.97 -17.73
CA ALA A 128 18.52 9.80 -16.38
C ALA A 128 19.54 9.08 -15.47
N LEU A 129 19.83 9.70 -14.33
CA LEU A 129 20.47 9.10 -13.16
C LEU A 129 19.37 8.49 -12.29
N ILE A 130 19.43 7.18 -12.05
CA ILE A 130 18.35 6.43 -11.36
C ILE A 130 18.93 5.70 -10.14
N ASP A 131 18.28 5.78 -8.98
CA ASP A 131 18.72 5.01 -7.80
C ASP A 131 18.43 3.51 -7.96
N ALA A 132 19.50 2.72 -7.90
CA ALA A 132 19.52 1.25 -7.77
C ALA A 132 18.78 0.38 -8.81
N VAL A 133 18.01 0.96 -9.74
CA VAL A 133 17.17 0.22 -10.70
C VAL A 133 17.41 0.69 -12.14
N ARG A 134 17.27 -0.25 -13.08
CA ARG A 134 17.27 0.04 -14.53
C ARG A 134 15.88 -0.19 -15.11
N LEU A 135 15.45 0.72 -15.97
CA LEU A 135 14.14 0.71 -16.62
C LEU A 135 14.29 0.06 -18.00
N GLU A 136 14.21 -1.28 -18.02
CA GLU A 136 14.42 -2.10 -19.23
C GLU A 136 13.12 -2.69 -19.79
N ASP A 137 11.97 -2.42 -19.17
CA ASP A 137 10.71 -3.03 -19.59
C ASP A 137 10.30 -2.52 -20.99
N ARG A 138 9.95 -3.48 -21.85
CA ARG A 138 9.77 -3.26 -23.30
C ARG A 138 8.74 -2.18 -23.64
N GLU A 139 7.77 -1.97 -22.76
CA GLU A 139 6.66 -1.03 -22.92
C GLU A 139 7.16 0.42 -23.07
N PHE A 140 8.12 0.83 -22.24
CA PHE A 140 8.62 2.21 -22.20
C PHE A 140 10.09 2.35 -22.64
N ALA A 141 10.86 1.25 -22.70
CA ALA A 141 12.31 1.31 -22.94
C ALA A 141 12.73 2.10 -24.19
N LYS A 142 11.92 2.11 -25.26
CA LYS A 142 12.22 2.85 -26.51
C LYS A 142 12.04 4.37 -26.40
N GLN A 143 11.28 4.84 -25.42
CA GLN A 143 10.91 6.25 -25.25
C GLN A 143 11.72 6.92 -24.14
N LEU A 144 12.38 6.13 -23.29
CA LEU A 144 13.18 6.63 -22.19
C LEU A 144 14.50 7.24 -22.68
N PRO A 145 15.04 8.24 -21.95
CA PRO A 145 16.36 8.78 -22.21
C PRO A 145 17.45 7.72 -21.99
N ALA A 146 18.71 8.08 -22.28
CA ALA A 146 19.84 7.29 -21.80
C ALA A 146 19.74 7.09 -20.27
N GLN A 147 20.27 6.00 -19.73
CA GLN A 147 20.15 5.69 -18.31
C GLN A 147 21.50 5.35 -17.69
N ARG A 148 21.72 5.81 -16.47
CA ARG A 148 22.82 5.36 -15.61
C ARG A 148 22.29 5.11 -14.21
N SER A 149 22.24 3.83 -13.83
CA SER A 149 21.81 3.43 -12.49
C SER A 149 22.96 3.56 -11.50
N LEU A 150 22.69 4.15 -10.33
CA LEU A 150 23.66 4.35 -9.26
C LEU A 150 23.17 3.66 -7.99
N VAL A 151 24.00 2.83 -7.37
CA VAL A 151 23.66 2.24 -6.05
C VAL A 151 23.85 3.30 -4.97
N HIS A 152 22.79 3.58 -4.19
CA HIS A 152 22.75 4.68 -3.23
C HIS A 152 22.93 6.03 -3.92
N GLY A 153 22.18 6.23 -5.00
CA GLY A 153 22.25 7.40 -5.86
C GLY A 153 21.89 8.70 -5.12
N ASP A 154 20.97 8.65 -4.16
CA ASP A 154 20.53 9.77 -3.32
C ASP A 154 21.66 10.38 -2.48
N ALA A 155 22.65 9.57 -2.09
CA ALA A 155 23.84 10.01 -1.37
C ALA A 155 25.01 10.38 -2.29
N LYS A 156 24.85 10.26 -3.61
CA LYS A 156 25.94 10.34 -4.59
C LYS A 156 25.69 11.32 -5.74
N SER A 157 24.44 11.67 -6.02
CA SER A 157 24.03 12.56 -7.11
C SER A 157 23.12 13.65 -6.58
N ASN A 158 23.41 14.91 -6.91
CA ASN A 158 22.54 16.03 -6.54
C ASN A 158 21.16 15.90 -7.21
N SER A 159 21.12 15.41 -8.45
CA SER A 159 19.88 15.23 -9.20
C SER A 159 18.99 14.16 -8.55
N ILE A 160 19.56 13.01 -8.16
CA ILE A 160 18.82 11.94 -7.47
C ILE A 160 18.38 12.43 -6.08
N ALA A 161 19.24 13.12 -5.34
CA ALA A 161 18.89 13.67 -4.03
C ALA A 161 17.72 14.66 -4.09
N ALA A 162 17.68 15.51 -5.12
CA ALA A 162 16.56 16.42 -5.36
C ALA A 162 15.26 15.65 -5.65
N ALA A 163 15.31 14.64 -6.53
CA ALA A 163 14.17 13.76 -6.78
C ALA A 163 13.71 13.02 -5.50
N SER A 164 14.64 12.56 -4.67
CA SER A 164 14.35 11.93 -3.37
C SER A 164 13.54 12.84 -2.45
N VAL A 165 13.96 14.11 -2.33
CA VAL A 165 13.25 15.12 -1.53
C VAL A 165 11.84 15.36 -2.09
N LEU A 166 11.71 15.54 -3.41
CA LEU A 166 10.41 15.71 -4.08
C LEU A 166 9.47 14.54 -3.81
N ALA A 167 9.91 13.30 -4.08
CA ALA A 167 9.11 12.10 -3.87
C ALA A 167 8.71 11.95 -2.40
N LYS A 168 9.65 12.19 -1.48
CA LYS A 168 9.42 12.01 -0.04
C LYS A 168 8.43 13.02 0.52
N VAL A 169 8.59 14.30 0.22
CA VAL A 169 7.70 15.36 0.72
C VAL A 169 6.31 15.23 0.11
N ASN A 170 6.22 14.99 -1.21
CA ASN A 170 4.95 14.74 -1.89
C ASN A 170 4.17 13.58 -1.25
N ARG A 171 4.85 12.48 -0.94
CA ARG A 171 4.22 11.35 -0.24
C ARG A 171 3.81 11.72 1.19
N ASP A 172 4.66 12.41 1.93
CA ASP A 172 4.37 12.78 3.32
C ASP A 172 3.15 13.72 3.39
N HIS A 173 3.01 14.66 2.46
CA HIS A 173 1.81 15.49 2.30
C HIS A 173 0.56 14.64 2.06
N TYR A 174 0.61 13.69 1.12
CA TYR A 174 -0.51 12.77 0.89
C TYR A 174 -0.91 12.04 2.19
N MET A 175 0.04 11.49 2.94
CA MET A 175 -0.27 10.76 4.18
C MET A 175 -0.83 11.67 5.28
N ILE A 176 -0.43 12.95 5.33
CA ILE A 176 -1.01 13.95 6.23
C ILE A 176 -2.47 14.23 5.87
N GLU A 177 -2.81 14.31 4.58
CA GLU A 177 -4.20 14.45 4.14
C GLU A 177 -5.03 13.20 4.48
N GLN A 178 -4.45 12.00 4.31
CA GLN A 178 -5.12 10.76 4.71
C GLN A 178 -5.35 10.67 6.22
N ALA A 179 -4.49 11.27 7.05
CA ALA A 179 -4.71 11.34 8.48
C ALA A 179 -5.95 12.16 8.88
N LYS A 180 -6.37 13.12 8.04
CA LYS A 180 -7.62 13.86 8.28
C LYS A 180 -8.86 12.99 8.02
N ILE A 181 -8.74 12.06 7.08
CA ILE A 181 -9.81 11.13 6.69
C ILE A 181 -9.88 9.94 7.68
N TYR A 182 -8.72 9.42 8.09
CA TYR A 182 -8.56 8.29 9.00
C TYR A 182 -7.78 8.70 10.27
N PRO A 183 -8.33 9.59 11.11
CA PRO A 183 -7.63 10.15 12.27
C PRO A 183 -7.18 9.10 13.29
N GLU A 184 -7.90 7.98 13.38
CA GLU A 184 -7.62 6.88 14.28
C GLU A 184 -6.31 6.14 13.97
N PHE A 185 -5.80 6.26 12.74
CA PHE A 185 -4.54 5.65 12.30
C PHE A 185 -3.32 6.55 12.51
N GLN A 186 -3.48 7.86 12.76
CA GLN A 186 -2.36 8.79 12.99
C GLN A 186 -1.28 8.75 11.89
N PHE A 187 -1.71 8.68 10.62
CA PHE A 187 -0.82 8.58 9.46
C PHE A 187 0.15 9.76 9.36
N GLU A 188 -0.15 10.91 9.93
CA GLU A 188 0.73 12.07 10.00
C GLU A 188 2.01 11.79 10.79
N LYS A 189 2.03 10.81 11.69
CA LYS A 189 3.21 10.45 12.49
C LYS A 189 4.10 9.43 11.80
N HIS A 190 3.52 8.30 11.41
CA HIS A 190 4.29 7.17 10.86
C HIS A 190 4.17 7.01 9.35
N LYS A 191 3.43 7.87 8.65
CA LYS A 191 3.31 7.91 7.17
C LYS A 191 2.99 6.54 6.53
N GLY A 192 2.21 5.71 7.23
CA GLY A 192 1.85 4.35 6.80
C GLY A 192 2.92 3.26 7.01
N TYR A 193 4.09 3.58 7.60
CA TYR A 193 5.11 2.56 7.91
C TYR A 193 4.64 1.57 8.97
N ALA A 194 5.24 0.37 8.96
CA ALA A 194 4.93 -0.76 9.82
C ALA A 194 5.38 -0.55 11.28
N THR A 195 4.83 0.45 11.97
CA THR A 195 5.10 0.75 13.37
C THR A 195 4.15 -0.01 14.29
N LYS A 196 4.49 -0.15 15.58
CA LYS A 196 3.61 -0.78 16.58
C LYS A 196 2.24 -0.09 16.62
N ASN A 197 2.22 1.24 16.65
CA ASN A 197 0.99 2.03 16.67
C ASN A 197 0.13 1.79 15.43
N HIS A 198 0.76 1.62 14.26
CA HIS A 198 0.02 1.34 13.03
C HIS A 198 -0.66 -0.03 13.08
N TYR A 199 0.04 -1.07 13.54
CA TYR A 199 -0.56 -2.39 13.73
C TYR A 199 -1.63 -2.42 14.81
N GLU A 200 -1.46 -1.67 15.91
CA GLU A 200 -2.48 -1.53 16.94
C GLU A 200 -3.74 -0.83 16.40
N ALA A 201 -3.59 0.20 15.57
CA ALA A 201 -4.71 0.85 14.89
C ALA A 201 -5.42 -0.12 13.93
N ILE A 202 -4.68 -0.89 13.13
CA ILE A 202 -5.25 -1.92 12.25
C ILE A 202 -6.02 -2.97 13.05
N ALA A 203 -5.46 -3.46 14.15
CA ALA A 203 -6.10 -4.46 15.00
C ALA A 203 -7.37 -3.94 15.68
N LYS A 204 -7.44 -2.64 15.98
CA LYS A 204 -8.57 -2.02 16.68
C LYS A 204 -9.67 -1.54 15.74
N TYR A 205 -9.31 -0.99 14.58
CA TYR A 205 -10.23 -0.28 13.68
C TYR A 205 -10.41 -0.98 12.32
N GLY A 206 -9.67 -2.05 12.06
CA GLY A 206 -9.67 -2.75 10.77
C GLY A 206 -8.67 -2.13 9.78
N ILE A 207 -8.72 -2.57 8.53
CA ILE A 207 -7.94 -1.97 7.43
C ILE A 207 -8.75 -0.86 6.75
N THR A 208 -8.08 -0.01 5.99
CA THR A 208 -8.69 1.06 5.18
C THR A 208 -8.36 0.86 3.69
N PRO A 209 -9.08 1.52 2.76
CA PRO A 209 -8.81 1.40 1.32
C PRO A 209 -7.38 1.72 0.90
N ILE A 210 -6.65 2.53 1.68
CA ILE A 210 -5.26 2.87 1.38
C ILE A 210 -4.25 1.85 1.92
N HIS A 211 -4.69 0.73 2.52
CA HIS A 211 -3.77 -0.33 2.96
C HIS A 211 -3.44 -1.29 1.81
N ARG A 212 -2.15 -1.67 1.72
CA ARG A 212 -1.61 -2.62 0.75
C ARG A 212 -1.75 -4.04 1.30
N LEU A 213 -2.74 -4.79 0.82
CA LEU A 213 -3.07 -6.11 1.36
C LEU A 213 -1.87 -7.08 1.29
N SER A 214 -1.14 -7.06 0.18
CA SER A 214 0.08 -7.87 -0.01
C SER A 214 1.19 -7.59 1.02
N PHE A 215 1.21 -6.41 1.66
CA PHE A 215 2.23 -6.01 2.63
C PHE A 215 1.88 -6.41 4.07
N LEU A 216 0.63 -6.80 4.33
CA LEU A 216 0.15 -7.14 5.67
C LEU A 216 0.47 -8.57 6.11
N HIS A 217 1.45 -9.24 5.50
CA HIS A 217 1.88 -10.60 5.84
C HIS A 217 2.33 -10.79 7.31
N LYS A 218 2.71 -9.71 7.99
CA LYS A 218 3.05 -9.72 9.44
C LYS A 218 1.82 -9.59 10.35
N LEU A 219 0.64 -9.32 9.82
CA LEU A 219 -0.61 -9.65 10.50
C LEU A 219 -0.75 -11.17 10.51
N GLN A 220 0.06 -11.82 11.35
CA GLN A 220 -0.36 -13.07 11.95
C GLN A 220 -1.53 -12.69 12.87
N LEU A 221 -2.76 -12.86 12.38
CA LEU A 221 -3.91 -13.00 13.26
C LEU A 221 -3.56 -14.13 14.24
N GLY A 222 -3.19 -13.81 15.49
CA GLY A 222 -2.95 -14.83 16.51
C GLY A 222 -1.72 -14.66 17.40
N LYS A 223 -1.73 -13.64 18.27
CA LYS A 223 -1.32 -13.77 19.68
C LYS A 223 -2.26 -12.96 20.57
N ILE A 224 -3.55 -13.26 20.47
CA ILE A 224 -4.53 -12.85 21.48
C ILE A 224 -5.10 -14.15 22.05
N LYS A 225 -4.87 -14.38 23.35
CA LYS A 225 -5.60 -15.42 24.07
C LYS A 225 -7.08 -15.00 24.11
N PRO A 226 -8.03 -15.87 23.74
CA PRO A 226 -9.43 -15.49 23.70
C PRO A 226 -9.98 -15.30 25.13
N GLU A 227 -10.36 -14.06 25.47
CA GLU A 227 -11.01 -13.73 26.74
C GLU A 227 -12.56 -13.72 26.65
N SER A 228 -13.17 -13.87 25.46
CA SER A 228 -14.65 -13.80 25.31
C SER A 228 -15.24 -14.59 24.12
N ASN A 229 -16.55 -14.90 24.17
CA ASN A 229 -17.29 -15.59 23.10
C ASN A 229 -17.25 -14.90 21.72
N ARG A 230 -17.05 -13.57 21.66
CA ARG A 230 -16.93 -12.81 20.39
C ARG A 230 -15.63 -13.13 19.65
N SER A 231 -14.56 -13.39 20.39
CA SER A 231 -13.26 -13.79 19.81
C SER A 231 -13.25 -15.21 19.24
N LYS A 232 -14.08 -16.11 19.79
CA LYS A 232 -14.26 -17.48 19.28
C LYS A 232 -15.01 -17.53 17.95
N GLY A 233 -15.97 -16.63 17.73
CA GLY A 233 -16.68 -16.47 16.46
C GLY A 233 -15.74 -16.08 15.32
N HIS A 234 -14.99 -14.99 15.51
CA HIS A 234 -14.00 -14.55 14.52
C HIS A 234 -12.92 -15.60 14.21
N PHE A 235 -12.44 -16.31 15.23
CA PHE A 235 -11.47 -17.38 15.00
C PHE A 235 -12.07 -18.52 14.16
N ALA A 236 -13.31 -18.90 14.43
CA ALA A 236 -14.00 -19.90 13.61
C ALA A 236 -14.22 -19.42 12.17
N GLU A 237 -14.57 -18.14 11.96
CA GLU A 237 -14.74 -17.55 10.62
C GLU A 237 -13.46 -17.61 9.80
N GLN A 238 -12.33 -17.25 10.42
CA GLN A 238 -11.03 -17.29 9.75
C GLN A 238 -10.68 -18.71 9.30
N ILE A 239 -10.83 -19.70 10.18
CA ILE A 239 -10.51 -21.10 9.87
C ILE A 239 -11.45 -21.67 8.79
N VAL A 240 -12.73 -21.29 8.80
CA VAL A 240 -13.68 -21.68 7.74
C VAL A 240 -13.30 -21.06 6.40
N ALA A 241 -12.90 -19.78 6.39
CA ALA A 241 -12.45 -19.10 5.18
C ALA A 241 -11.18 -19.76 4.60
N GLU A 242 -10.22 -20.14 5.46
CA GLU A 242 -9.01 -20.86 5.06
C GLU A 242 -9.32 -22.25 4.49
N ASP A 243 -10.20 -23.04 5.14
CA ASP A 243 -10.58 -24.38 4.64
C ASP A 243 -11.30 -24.32 3.28
N LEU A 244 -12.21 -23.36 3.09
CA LEU A 244 -12.84 -23.13 1.78
C LEU A 244 -11.83 -22.58 0.75
N GLY A 245 -10.87 -21.76 1.20
CA GLY A 245 -9.74 -21.31 0.39
C GLY A 245 -8.90 -22.45 -0.16
N LEU A 246 -8.56 -23.43 0.68
CA LEU A 246 -7.86 -24.65 0.27
C LEU A 246 -8.67 -25.51 -0.72
N LYS A 247 -10.00 -25.41 -0.66
CA LYS A 247 -10.92 -26.03 -1.64
C LYS A 247 -11.05 -25.22 -2.93
N GLY A 248 -10.32 -24.11 -3.07
CA GLY A 248 -10.23 -23.29 -4.27
C GLY A 248 -11.30 -22.20 -4.36
N TYR A 249 -11.96 -21.84 -3.26
CA TYR A 249 -12.85 -20.68 -3.21
C TYR A 249 -12.05 -19.42 -2.89
N GLN A 250 -12.27 -18.36 -3.66
CA GLN A 250 -11.70 -17.03 -3.42
C GLN A 250 -12.65 -16.23 -2.55
N ILE A 251 -12.12 -15.56 -1.52
CA ILE A 251 -12.92 -14.65 -0.69
C ILE A 251 -13.27 -13.42 -1.52
N LEU A 252 -14.56 -13.09 -1.58
CA LEU A 252 -15.04 -11.84 -2.17
C LEU A 252 -15.26 -10.77 -1.10
N GLU A 253 -15.89 -11.14 0.02
CA GLU A 253 -16.15 -10.22 1.13
C GLU A 253 -16.29 -11.00 2.45
N GLN A 254 -15.95 -10.37 3.57
CA GLN A 254 -16.11 -10.94 4.92
C GLN A 254 -16.79 -9.91 5.80
N ASN A 255 -17.64 -10.36 6.73
CA ASN A 255 -18.47 -9.50 7.58
C ASN A 255 -19.29 -8.50 6.75
N TYR A 256 -19.87 -8.98 5.64
CA TYR A 256 -20.69 -8.15 4.77
C TYR A 256 -21.93 -7.70 5.52
N TRP A 257 -22.12 -6.39 5.66
CA TRP A 257 -23.19 -5.83 6.49
C TRP A 257 -23.97 -4.76 5.74
N LEU A 258 -25.30 -4.77 5.91
CA LEU A 258 -26.18 -3.70 5.48
C LEU A 258 -27.03 -3.20 6.66
N ALA A 259 -27.07 -1.89 6.80
CA ALA A 259 -27.90 -1.21 7.80
C ALA A 259 -29.36 -1.66 7.72
N ASN A 260 -29.93 -2.03 8.87
CA ASN A 260 -31.32 -2.51 9.03
C ASN A 260 -31.64 -3.88 8.39
N MET A 261 -30.67 -4.57 7.78
CA MET A 261 -30.88 -5.92 7.22
C MET A 261 -30.09 -6.98 7.99
N GLY A 262 -28.81 -6.75 8.28
CA GLY A 262 -27.97 -7.68 9.04
C GLY A 262 -26.62 -7.94 8.38
N GLU A 263 -26.03 -9.10 8.69
CA GLU A 263 -24.69 -9.49 8.23
C GLU A 263 -24.63 -10.90 7.62
N ILE A 264 -23.64 -11.08 6.74
CA ILE A 264 -23.14 -12.36 6.23
C ILE A 264 -21.66 -12.47 6.60
N ASP A 265 -21.28 -13.59 7.21
CA ASP A 265 -19.93 -13.77 7.76
C ASP A 265 -18.87 -13.87 6.64
N ILE A 266 -19.13 -14.67 5.60
CA ILE A 266 -18.18 -14.87 4.49
C ILE A 266 -18.92 -15.00 3.16
N ILE A 267 -18.45 -14.29 2.13
CA ILE A 267 -18.87 -14.42 0.74
C ILE A 267 -17.67 -14.87 -0.09
N MET A 268 -17.81 -15.98 -0.80
CA MET A 268 -16.70 -16.57 -1.57
C MET A 268 -17.14 -17.04 -2.95
N GLN A 269 -16.23 -17.14 -3.91
CA GLN A 269 -16.52 -17.60 -5.26
C GLN A 269 -15.50 -18.62 -5.75
N LYS A 270 -15.98 -19.63 -6.47
CA LYS A 270 -15.15 -20.55 -7.25
C LYS A 270 -15.80 -20.79 -8.60
N ASN A 271 -15.11 -20.45 -9.68
CA ASN A 271 -15.70 -20.44 -11.02
C ASN A 271 -17.01 -19.63 -10.99
N LYS A 272 -18.10 -20.19 -11.51
CA LYS A 272 -19.44 -19.57 -11.51
C LYS A 272 -20.30 -19.94 -10.29
N ARG A 273 -19.68 -20.39 -9.19
CA ARG A 273 -20.36 -20.70 -7.92
C ARG A 273 -20.10 -19.63 -6.88
N LEU A 274 -21.15 -19.00 -6.39
CA LEU A 274 -21.10 -17.97 -5.35
C LEU A 274 -21.63 -18.54 -4.03
N LEU A 275 -20.80 -18.49 -2.99
CA LEU A 275 -21.09 -19.00 -1.65
C LEU A 275 -21.36 -17.85 -0.70
N PHE A 276 -22.45 -17.97 0.05
CA PHE A 276 -22.75 -17.15 1.21
C PHE A 276 -22.72 -18.05 2.45
N VAL A 277 -21.74 -17.81 3.32
CA VAL A 277 -21.42 -18.70 4.44
C VAL A 277 -21.70 -17.98 5.75
N GLU A 278 -22.50 -18.63 6.59
CA GLU A 278 -22.66 -18.28 8.00
C GLU A 278 -21.84 -19.25 8.85
N VAL A 279 -21.15 -18.75 9.86
CA VAL A 279 -20.25 -19.53 10.71
C VAL A 279 -20.79 -19.62 12.14
N LYS A 280 -20.67 -20.80 12.73
CA LYS A 280 -21.02 -21.07 14.13
C LYS A 280 -19.92 -21.85 14.83
N ALA A 281 -19.27 -21.18 15.79
CA ALA A 281 -18.38 -21.84 16.75
C ALA A 281 -19.18 -22.71 17.73
N ARG A 282 -18.67 -23.91 18.04
CA ARG A 282 -19.29 -24.89 18.95
C ARG A 282 -18.26 -25.55 19.87
N GLN A 283 -18.67 -25.92 21.08
CA GLN A 283 -17.84 -26.69 22.02
C GLN A 283 -18.30 -28.16 22.09
N ASN A 284 -17.42 -29.04 22.60
CA ASN A 284 -17.47 -30.50 22.47
C ASN A 284 -18.82 -31.20 22.75
N GLN A 285 -19.68 -30.71 23.64
CA GLN A 285 -20.94 -31.39 24.00
C GLN A 285 -22.09 -31.15 22.99
N ASP A 286 -22.03 -30.10 22.16
CA ASP A 286 -23.14 -29.68 21.26
C ASP A 286 -22.85 -29.92 19.76
N TYR A 287 -21.71 -30.53 19.43
CA TYR A 287 -21.25 -30.60 18.04
C TYR A 287 -21.94 -31.69 17.20
N GLU A 288 -22.50 -32.71 17.83
CA GLU A 288 -22.99 -33.88 17.09
C GLU A 288 -24.37 -33.69 16.47
N ASP A 289 -25.23 -32.78 16.96
CA ASP A 289 -26.68 -32.98 16.74
C ASP A 289 -27.57 -31.78 16.36
N LEU A 290 -27.06 -30.70 15.77
CA LEU A 290 -27.94 -29.56 15.41
C LEU A 290 -27.87 -29.02 13.98
N GLY A 291 -26.97 -29.48 13.10
CA GLY A 291 -26.99 -29.17 11.65
C GLY A 291 -27.54 -27.78 11.27
N ILE A 292 -28.51 -27.73 10.36
CA ILE A 292 -29.23 -26.50 9.95
C ILE A 292 -30.08 -25.91 11.09
N ALA A 293 -30.52 -26.71 12.07
CA ALA A 293 -31.33 -26.24 13.20
C ALA A 293 -30.60 -25.20 14.08
N ALA A 294 -29.27 -25.10 13.96
CA ALA A 294 -28.47 -24.03 14.53
C ALA A 294 -28.73 -22.64 13.89
N LEU A 295 -29.39 -22.57 12.73
CA LEU A 295 -29.69 -21.35 12.00
C LEU A 295 -31.21 -21.10 11.98
N ASN A 296 -31.66 -20.07 12.69
CA ASN A 296 -33.08 -19.73 12.73
C ASN A 296 -33.61 -19.21 11.39
N GLN A 297 -34.92 -19.36 11.14
CA GLN A 297 -35.56 -18.95 9.88
C GLN A 297 -35.33 -17.46 9.54
N LYS A 298 -35.32 -16.59 10.56
CA LYS A 298 -35.07 -15.15 10.36
C LYS A 298 -33.67 -14.87 9.81
N LYS A 299 -32.65 -15.58 10.30
CA LYS A 299 -31.26 -15.42 9.84
C LYS A 299 -31.06 -16.06 8.47
N GLN A 300 -31.69 -17.19 8.17
CA GLN A 300 -31.73 -17.75 6.81
C GLN A 300 -32.34 -16.74 5.81
N TRP A 301 -33.49 -16.16 6.17
CA TRP A 301 -34.15 -15.13 5.37
C TRP A 301 -33.25 -13.90 5.16
N THR A 302 -32.57 -13.46 6.22
CA THR A 302 -31.63 -12.32 6.20
C THR A 302 -30.48 -12.57 5.23
N ILE A 303 -29.82 -13.74 5.32
CA ILE A 303 -28.69 -14.10 4.46
C ILE A 303 -29.15 -14.17 2.99
N LYS A 304 -30.31 -14.77 2.71
CA LYS A 304 -30.84 -14.85 1.34
C LYS A 304 -31.14 -13.46 0.76
N HIS A 305 -31.71 -12.53 1.54
CA HIS A 305 -31.99 -11.16 1.08
C HIS A 305 -30.71 -10.32 0.92
N LEU A 306 -29.76 -10.43 1.84
CA LEU A 306 -28.45 -9.79 1.71
C LEU A 306 -27.70 -10.31 0.49
N ALA A 307 -27.79 -11.61 0.21
CA ALA A 307 -27.18 -12.22 -0.96
C ALA A 307 -27.80 -11.72 -2.28
N GLU A 308 -29.13 -11.59 -2.35
CA GLU A 308 -29.80 -11.00 -3.52
C GLU A 308 -29.34 -9.57 -3.78
N TYR A 309 -29.24 -8.75 -2.73
CA TYR A 309 -28.74 -7.38 -2.85
C TYR A 309 -27.26 -7.35 -3.28
N TYR A 310 -26.43 -8.17 -2.65
CA TYR A 310 -25.01 -8.29 -2.97
C TYR A 310 -24.79 -8.69 -4.43
N TYR A 311 -25.49 -9.74 -4.87
CA TYR A 311 -25.41 -10.25 -6.24
C TYR A 311 -25.80 -9.20 -7.27
N ARG A 312 -26.94 -8.50 -7.05
CA ARG A 312 -27.42 -7.47 -7.98
C ARG A 312 -26.55 -6.21 -8.02
N SER A 313 -26.01 -5.80 -6.87
CA SER A 313 -25.22 -4.56 -6.76
C SER A 313 -23.80 -4.70 -7.29
N ARG A 314 -23.24 -5.91 -7.31
CA ARG A 314 -21.84 -6.16 -7.67
C ARG A 314 -21.63 -6.73 -9.08
N GLN A 315 -22.70 -7.00 -9.84
CA GLN A 315 -22.64 -7.57 -11.21
C GLN A 315 -21.72 -8.80 -11.31
N ILE A 316 -21.78 -9.70 -10.32
CA ILE A 316 -20.91 -10.88 -10.25
C ILE A 316 -21.37 -11.92 -11.27
N ASP A 317 -20.45 -12.47 -12.07
CA ASP A 317 -20.70 -13.60 -12.96
C ASP A 317 -20.79 -14.89 -12.14
N ALA A 318 -22.01 -15.30 -11.77
CA ALA A 318 -22.30 -16.56 -11.11
C ALA A 318 -23.54 -17.24 -11.73
N GLU A 319 -23.45 -18.56 -11.92
CA GLU A 319 -24.53 -19.42 -12.43
C GLU A 319 -25.19 -20.23 -11.30
N GLU A 320 -24.49 -20.40 -10.18
CA GLU A 320 -24.96 -21.17 -9.03
C GLU A 320 -24.71 -20.39 -7.75
N ILE A 321 -25.76 -20.20 -6.95
CA ILE A 321 -25.69 -19.54 -5.63
C ILE A 321 -25.92 -20.61 -4.55
N ILE A 322 -25.00 -20.68 -3.60
CA ILE A 322 -24.97 -21.69 -2.55
C ILE A 322 -24.97 -20.98 -1.19
N PHE A 323 -25.88 -21.42 -0.31
CA PHE A 323 -25.95 -20.94 1.08
C PHE A 323 -25.42 -22.04 2.00
N LEU A 324 -24.39 -21.71 2.79
CA LEU A 324 -23.73 -22.67 3.66
C LEU A 324 -23.77 -22.22 5.10
N LEU A 325 -24.15 -23.13 5.99
CA LEU A 325 -23.84 -23.03 7.40
C LEU A 325 -22.57 -23.84 7.64
N ALA A 326 -21.51 -23.18 8.10
CA ALA A 326 -20.28 -23.81 8.56
C ALA A 326 -20.28 -23.89 10.08
N THR A 327 -20.19 -25.10 10.62
CA THR A 327 -20.00 -25.31 12.05
C THR A 327 -18.55 -25.69 12.33
N ALA A 328 -17.87 -24.91 13.16
CA ALA A 328 -16.49 -25.16 13.57
C ALA A 328 -16.45 -25.61 15.04
N ARG A 329 -15.95 -26.81 15.29
CA ARG A 329 -15.75 -27.32 16.66
C ARG A 329 -14.47 -26.75 17.24
N ILE A 330 -14.60 -26.11 18.40
CA ILE A 330 -13.49 -25.62 19.21
C ILE A 330 -13.23 -26.62 20.34
N ASN A 331 -12.04 -27.21 20.36
CA ASN A 331 -11.61 -28.18 21.36
C ASN A 331 -11.24 -27.50 22.70
N GLN A 332 -10.83 -28.31 23.68
CA GLN A 332 -10.45 -27.83 25.02
C GLN A 332 -9.22 -26.91 25.02
N ASP A 333 -8.37 -27.01 24.00
CA ASP A 333 -7.19 -26.16 23.78
C ASP A 333 -7.51 -24.87 22.99
N ASN A 334 -8.79 -24.55 22.78
CA ASN A 334 -9.28 -23.43 21.97
C ASN A 334 -8.84 -23.48 20.49
N GLN A 335 -8.64 -24.67 19.93
CA GLN A 335 -8.34 -24.86 18.51
C GLN A 335 -9.55 -25.39 17.75
N VAL A 336 -9.70 -24.99 16.48
CA VAL A 336 -10.69 -25.59 15.60
C VAL A 336 -10.15 -26.91 15.08
N ASP A 337 -10.78 -28.03 15.44
CA ASP A 337 -10.32 -29.37 15.08
C ASP A 337 -11.24 -30.08 14.09
N LYS A 338 -12.44 -29.55 13.85
CA LYS A 338 -13.40 -30.10 12.89
C LYS A 338 -14.31 -29.03 12.31
N ILE A 339 -14.55 -29.08 11.00
CA ILE A 339 -15.50 -28.23 10.28
C ILE A 339 -16.52 -29.12 9.56
N LYS A 340 -17.80 -28.73 9.62
CA LYS A 340 -18.88 -29.32 8.81
C LYS A 340 -19.62 -28.21 8.07
N TYR A 341 -20.11 -28.55 6.88
CA TYR A 341 -20.85 -27.65 6.00
C TYR A 341 -22.26 -28.20 5.75
N TYR A 342 -23.26 -27.34 5.83
CA TYR A 342 -24.67 -27.68 5.61
C TYR A 342 -25.29 -26.70 4.62
N ASN A 343 -25.91 -27.19 3.56
CA ASN A 343 -26.71 -26.37 2.65
C ASN A 343 -28.04 -25.99 3.31
N PHE A 344 -28.57 -24.78 3.10
CA PHE A 344 -29.89 -24.37 3.62
C PHE A 344 -30.67 -23.40 2.71
#